data_AF-A0A258TPL8-F1
#
_entry.id   AF-A0A258TPL8-F1
#
_cell.length_a   1.000
_cell.length_b   1.000
_cell.length_c   1.000
_cell.angle_alpha   90.00
_cell.angle_beta   90.00
_cell.angle_gamma   90.00
#
_symmetry.space_group_name_H-M   'P 1'
#
loop_
_entity.id
_entity.type
_entity.pdbx_description
1 polymer ?
#
loop_
_entity_poly.entity_id
_entity_poly.type
_entity_poly.pdbx_seq_one_letter_code
_entity_poly.pdbx_strand_id
1 'polypeptide(L)' 'MDHINSLAKFRNPFGNQEIEFQEVIYDGGGLPMLRLRIREKGARFTVFDIDPVTAKFWADEMLKWATPLAEPNGNGKEV' A
#
# COMPACT_ATOMS: atom_id res chain seq x y z
N MET A 1 17.34 18.30 0.23
CA MET A 1 16.66 17.62 1.36
C MET A 1 15.56 16.76 0.76
N ASP A 2 15.44 15.51 1.17
CA ASP A 2 14.40 14.63 0.65
C ASP A 2 13.01 15.18 0.98
N HIS A 3 12.11 15.15 0.00
CA HIS A 3 10.71 15.53 0.19
C HIS A 3 9.88 14.27 0.42
N ILE A 4 9.17 14.22 1.55
CA ILE A 4 8.28 13.11 1.90
C ILE A 4 6.87 13.64 1.95
N ASN A 5 5.99 13.05 1.13
CA ASN A 5 4.56 13.35 1.10
C ASN A 5 3.76 12.12 1.55
N SER A 6 2.91 12.27 2.56
CA SER A 6 2.06 11.16 3.03
C SER A 6 0.86 11.01 2.10
N LEU A 7 0.64 9.80 1.59
CA LEU A 7 -0.41 9.50 0.61
C LEU A 7 -1.63 8.84 1.27
N ALA A 8 -1.40 7.87 2.14
CA ALA A 8 -2.46 7.14 2.82
C ALA A 8 -1.95 6.54 4.13
N LYS A 9 -2.83 6.47 5.14
CA LYS A 9 -2.54 5.79 6.40
C LYS A 9 -3.76 4.98 6.84
N PHE A 10 -3.55 3.70 7.13
CA PHE A 10 -4.62 2.78 7.51
C PHE A 10 -4.09 1.67 8.42
N ARG A 11 -5.01 0.86 8.96
CA ARG A 11 -4.69 -0.25 9.86
C ARG A 11 -5.09 -1.56 9.22
N ASN A 12 -4.16 -2.51 9.17
CA ASN A 12 -4.48 -3.89 8.84
C ASN A 12 -5.15 -4.54 10.06
N PRO A 13 -6.43 -4.99 9.96
CA PRO A 13 -7.12 -5.61 11.10
C PRO A 13 -6.44 -6.90 11.54
N PHE A 14 -5.86 -7.65 10.61
CA PHE A 14 -5.07 -8.84 10.90
C PHE A 14 -3.67 -8.42 11.35
N GLY A 15 -3.30 -8.80 12.58
CA GLY A 15 -1.96 -8.49 13.14
C GLY A 15 -1.82 -7.10 13.76
N ASN A 16 -2.83 -6.22 13.66
CA ASN A 16 -2.82 -4.88 14.22
C ASN A 16 -1.60 -4.05 13.76
N GLN A 17 -1.33 -4.06 12.45
CA GLN A 17 -0.24 -3.29 11.86
C GLN A 17 -0.76 -1.92 11.42
N GLU A 18 -0.02 -0.85 11.73
CA GLU A 18 -0.25 0.47 11.13
C GLU A 18 0.55 0.55 9.82
N ILE A 19 -0.12 0.89 8.72
CA ILE A 19 0.47 0.98 7.40
C ILE A 19 0.37 2.44 6.93
N GLU A 20 1.46 2.97 6.39
CA GLU A 20 1.51 4.27 5.75
C GLU A 20 2.20 4.18 4.39
N PHE A 21 1.58 4.81 3.38
CA PHE A 21 2.15 5.01 2.06
C PHE A 21 2.66 6.45 1.97
N GLN A 22 3.88 6.60 1.47
CA GLN A 22 4.53 7.89 1.30
C GLN A 22 5.11 7.98 -0.11
N GLU A 23 5.00 9.13 -0.76
CA GLU A 23 5.87 9.47 -1.87
C GLU A 23 7.16 10.06 -1.30
N VAL A 24 8.30 9.56 -1.78
CA VAL A 24 9.63 10.05 -1.41
C VAL A 24 10.33 10.53 -2.67
N ILE A 25 10.70 11.81 -2.67
CA ILE A 25 11.52 12.43 -3.71
C ILE A 25 12.90 12.67 -3.09
N TYR A 26 13.87 11.85 -3.50
CA TYR A 26 15.24 11.94 -3.02
C TYR A 26 15.96 13.16 -3.60
N ASP A 27 16.86 13.73 -2.80
CA ASP A 27 17.72 14.82 -3.26
C ASP A 27 18.57 14.39 -4.47
N GLY A 28 18.68 15.26 -5.47
CA GLY A 28 19.34 14.94 -6.76
C GLY A 28 18.42 14.66 -7.94
N GLY A 29 17.10 14.84 -7.79
CA GLY A 29 16.14 14.78 -8.91
C GLY A 29 15.86 13.36 -9.43
N GLY A 30 16.02 12.36 -8.56
CA GLY A 30 15.73 10.96 -8.85
C GLY A 30 14.22 10.70 -9.07
N LEU A 31 13.92 9.50 -9.55
CA LEU A 31 12.55 9.01 -9.72
C LEU A 31 11.82 9.04 -8.37
N PRO A 32 10.57 9.57 -8.29
CA PRO A 32 9.77 9.47 -7.08
C PRO A 32 9.52 8.00 -6.74
N MET A 33 9.69 7.66 -5.47
CA MET A 33 9.51 6.31 -4.96
C MET A 33 8.26 6.24 -4.09
N LEU A 34 7.52 5.13 -4.19
CA LEU A 34 6.49 4.80 -3.22
C LEU A 34 7.13 4.05 -2.06
N ARG A 35 7.14 4.67 -0.88
CA ARG A 35 7.58 4.08 0.37
C ARG A 35 6.40 3.48 1.13
N LEU A 36 6.50 2.19 1.45
CA LEU A 36 5.64 1.55 2.45
C LEU A 36 6.31 1.57 3.81
N ARG A 37 5.55 1.98 4.83
CA ARG A 37 5.94 1.87 6.23
C ARG A 37 4.93 1.03 6.97
N ILE A 38 5.39 -0.09 7.53
CA ILE A 38 4.57 -0.98 8.34
C ILE A 38 5.13 -0.93 9.76
N ARG A 39 4.31 -0.47 10.70
CA ARG A 39 4.60 -0.55 12.12
C ARG A 39 3.86 -1.74 12.70
N GLU A 40 4.60 -2.68 13.27
CA GLU A 40 4.05 -3.82 13.97
C GLU A 40 3.94 -3.55 15.48
N LYS A 41 3.50 -4.56 16.25
CA LYS A 41 3.49 -4.46 17.72
C LYS A 41 4.90 -4.17 18.26
N GLY A 42 4.98 -3.18 19.14
CA GLY A 42 6.23 -2.76 19.78
C GLY A 42 7.04 -1.80 18.92
N ALA A 43 8.35 -2.06 18.79
CA ALA A 43 9.32 -1.21 18.11
C ALA A 43 9.80 -1.77 16.76
N ARG A 44 9.04 -2.69 16.15
CA ARG A 44 9.37 -3.27 14.84
C ARG A 44 8.77 -2.45 13.72
N PHE A 45 9.61 -2.11 12.75
CA PHE A 45 9.24 -1.36 11.56
C PHE A 45 9.79 -2.07 10.33
N THR A 46 8.95 -2.21 9.31
CA THR A 46 9.37 -2.56 7.97
C THR A 46 9.20 -1.33 7.09
N VAL A 47 10.28 -0.94 6.43
CA VAL A 47 10.26 0.16 5.45
C VAL A 47 10.87 -0.38 4.17
N PHE A 48 10.17 -0.22 3.06
CA PHE A 48 10.71 -0.54 1.74
C PHE A 48 10.13 0.41 0.70
N ASP A 49 10.89 0.63 -0.35
CA ASP A 49 10.56 1.55 -1.42
C ASP A 49 10.46 0.80 -2.74
N ILE A 50 9.48 1.17 -3.56
CA ILE A 50 9.30 0.64 -4.91
C ILE A 50 9.11 1.78 -5.91
N ASP A 51 9.61 1.59 -7.12
CA ASP A 51 9.45 2.55 -8.20
C ASP A 51 8.00 2.51 -8.77
N PRO A 52 7.58 3.51 -9.56
CA PRO A 52 6.23 3.58 -10.09
C PRO A 52 5.81 2.39 -10.98
N VAL A 53 6.74 1.76 -11.71
CA VAL A 53 6.44 0.59 -12.56
C VAL A 53 6.14 -0.62 -11.68
N THR A 54 6.97 -0.86 -10.67
CA THR A 54 6.75 -1.92 -9.68
C THR A 54 5.47 -1.68 -8.87
N ALA A 55 5.21 -0.43 -8.46
CA ALA A 55 3.98 -0.07 -7.74
C ALA A 55 2.72 -0.31 -8.56
N LYS A 56 2.74 0.03 -9.86
CA LYS A 56 1.64 -0.28 -10.77
C LYS A 56 1.39 -1.78 -10.87
N PHE A 57 2.45 -2.57 -11.02
CA PHE A 57 2.33 -4.03 -11.08
C PHE A 57 1.68 -4.60 -9.82
N TRP A 58 2.10 -4.12 -8.64
CA TRP A 58 1.48 -4.52 -7.36
C TRP A 58 0.00 -4.18 -7.31
N ALA A 59 -0.37 -2.95 -7.69
CA ALA A 59 -1.76 -2.52 -7.69
C ALA A 59 -2.63 -3.39 -8.60
N ASP A 60 -2.13 -3.70 -9.80
CA ASP A 60 -2.84 -4.55 -10.76
C ASP A 60 -3.02 -5.98 -10.21
N GLU A 61 -1.99 -6.60 -9.64
CA GLU A 61 -2.07 -7.97 -9.08
C GLU A 61 -2.93 -8.04 -7.81
N MET A 62 -2.82 -7.06 -6.92
CA MET A 62 -3.66 -6.95 -5.73
C MET A 62 -5.14 -6.80 -6.10
N LEU A 63 -5.44 -5.96 -7.09
CA LEU A 63 -6.81 -5.75 -7.55
C LEU A 63 -7.39 -7.02 -8.19
N LYS A 64 -6.63 -7.68 -9.07
CA LYS A 64 -7.04 -8.96 -9.67
C LYS A 64 -7.42 -10.00 -8.62
N TRP A 65 -6.65 -10.08 -7.53
CA TRP A 65 -6.95 -10.99 -6.41
C TRP A 65 -8.16 -10.52 -5.58
N ALA A 66 -8.24 -9.23 -5.25
CA ALA A 66 -9.24 -8.70 -4.33
C ALA A 66 -10.64 -8.59 -4.94
N THR A 67 -10.76 -8.18 -6.22
CA THR A 67 -12.06 -7.93 -6.87
C THR A 67 -13.07 -9.07 -6.70
N PRO A 68 -12.78 -10.34 -7.04
CA PRO A 68 -13.77 -11.42 -6.89
C PRO A 68 -14.09 -11.80 -5.44
N LEU A 69 -13.29 -11.37 -4.46
CA LEU A 69 -13.45 -11.71 -3.03
C LEU A 69 -14.10 -10.59 -2.21
N ALA A 70 -13.87 -9.34 -2.62
CA ALA A 70 -14.37 -8.15 -1.95
C ALA A 70 -15.81 -7.82 -2.37
N GLU A 71 -16.24 -8.29 -3.54
CA GLU A 71 -17.62 -8.20 -3.98
C GLU A 71 -18.43 -9.37 -3.40
N PRO A 72 -19.42 -9.13 -2.53
CA PRO A 72 -20.31 -10.18 -2.07
C PRO A 72 -21.17 -10.61 -3.26
N ASN A 73 -20.82 -11.74 -3.88
CA ASN A 73 -21.58 -12.48 -4.90
C ASN A 73 -22.90 -11.79 -5.34
N GLY A 74 -22.92 -11.25 -6.56
CA GLY A 74 -24.12 -10.78 -7.26
C GLY A 74 -25.13 -11.89 -7.60
N ASN A 75 -25.54 -12.71 -6.62
CA ASN A 75 -26.58 -13.73 -6.71
C ASN A 75 -27.62 -13.59 -5.59
N GLY A 76 -27.96 -12.35 -5.25
CA GLY A 76 -29.26 -12.01 -4.66
C GLY A 76 -30.37 -12.00 -5.72
N LYS A 77 -30.47 -13.04 -6.57
CA LYS A 77 -31.75 -13.35 -7.21
C LYS A 77 -32.52 -14.22 -6.23
N GLU A 78 -33.30 -13.54 -5.39
CA GLU A 78 -34.41 -14.14 -4.69
C GLU A 78 -35.38 -14.77 -5.71
N VAL A 79 -35.97 -15.87 -5.23
CA VAL A 79 -37.03 -16.73 -5.77
C VAL A 79 -38.10 -16.07 -6.64
#